data_AF-V5QRK8-F1
#
_entry.id   AF-V5QRK8-F1
#
_cell.length_a   1.000
_cell.length_b   1.000
_cell.length_c   1.000
_cell.angle_alpha   90.00
_cell.angle_beta   90.00
_cell.angle_gamma   90.00
#
_symmetry.space_group_name_H-M   'P 1'
#
loop_
_entity.id
_entity.type
_entity.pdbx_description
1 polymer ?
#
loop_
_entity_poly.entity_id
_entity_poly.type
_entity_poly.pdbx_seq_one_letter_code
_entity_poly.pdbx_strand_id
1 'polypeptide(L)'
;MWPFPSDKVMQGYAYILTHPGTPCIFYDHFFDWGLKEEIDRLVSIRTRQGIHSESKLQIIEADADLYLAEIDGKVIVKLGPRYDVGHLIPQGFKVVAHGNDYAVWEKI
;
A
#
# COMPACT_ATOMS: atom_id res chain seq x y z
N MET A 1 13.03 -21.74 5.92
CA MET A 1 12.77 -20.84 4.76
C MET A 1 11.49 -20.08 5.08
N TRP A 2 11.49 -18.75 4.96
CA TRP A 2 10.30 -17.93 5.20
C TRP A 2 9.23 -18.24 4.12
N PRO A 3 7.96 -18.45 4.48
CA PRO A 3 6.95 -18.96 3.54
C PRO A 3 6.39 -17.90 2.58
N PHE A 4 6.53 -16.60 2.88
CA PHE A 4 6.07 -15.54 1.99
C PHE A 4 7.12 -15.27 0.90
N PRO A 5 6.73 -15.10 -0.39
CA PRO A 5 7.67 -14.80 -1.45
C PRO A 5 8.49 -13.54 -1.13
N SER A 6 9.82 -13.71 -1.00
CA SER A 6 10.72 -12.63 -0.56
C SER A 6 10.72 -11.43 -1.51
N ASP A 7 10.40 -11.65 -2.79
CA ASP A 7 10.29 -10.62 -3.84
C ASP A 7 9.01 -9.78 -3.75
N LYS A 8 8.03 -10.16 -2.92
CA LYS A 8 6.72 -9.50 -2.83
C LYS A 8 6.44 -8.85 -1.48
N VAL A 9 7.40 -8.85 -0.55
CA VAL A 9 7.20 -8.42 0.85
C VAL A 9 6.64 -6.99 0.93
N MET A 10 7.12 -6.09 0.07
CA MET A 10 6.63 -4.71 0.04
C MET A 10 5.19 -4.57 -0.46
N GLN A 11 4.69 -5.47 -1.31
CA GLN A 11 3.27 -5.49 -1.67
C GLN A 11 2.41 -5.84 -0.45
N GLY A 12 2.88 -6.77 0.40
CA GLY A 12 2.23 -7.11 1.67
C GLY A 12 2.19 -5.92 2.63
N TYR A 13 3.30 -5.17 2.76
CA TYR A 13 3.34 -3.98 3.60
C TYR A 13 2.46 -2.85 3.06
N ALA A 14 2.49 -2.59 1.74
CA ALA A 14 1.62 -1.62 1.11
C ALA A 14 0.14 -1.95 1.38
N TYR A 15 -0.25 -3.23 1.35
CA TYR A 15 -1.59 -3.67 1.76
C TYR A 15 -1.88 -3.35 3.23
N ILE A 16 -1.18 -3.99 4.18
CA ILE A 16 -1.57 -3.92 5.60
C ILE A 16 -1.43 -2.51 6.18
N LEU A 17 -0.48 -1.69 5.71
CA LEU A 17 -0.26 -0.35 6.24
C LEU A 17 -1.23 0.67 5.68
N THR A 18 -1.84 0.44 4.52
CA THR A 18 -2.87 1.33 3.96
C THR A 18 -4.29 0.91 4.30
N HIS A 19 -4.52 -0.36 4.63
CA HIS A 19 -5.86 -0.92 4.84
C HIS A 19 -6.41 -0.72 6.25
N PRO A 20 -7.72 -0.92 6.45
CA PRO A 20 -8.31 -1.04 7.78
C PRO A 20 -7.72 -2.22 8.56
N GLY A 21 -8.01 -2.27 9.86
CA GLY A 21 -7.36 -3.16 10.83
C GLY A 21 -6.12 -2.57 11.50
N THR A 22 -5.44 -3.39 12.31
CA THR A 22 -4.27 -2.99 13.10
C THR A 22 -3.03 -3.71 12.55
N PRO A 23 -2.23 -3.07 11.69
CA PRO A 23 -1.07 -3.72 11.09
C PRO A 23 0.01 -4.02 12.13
N CYS A 24 0.73 -5.13 11.91
CA CYS A 24 1.89 -5.52 12.69
C CYS A 24 3.10 -5.66 11.77
N ILE A 25 4.21 -5.01 12.12
CA ILE A 25 5.44 -5.02 11.33
C ILE A 25 6.38 -6.06 11.92
N PHE A 26 6.79 -7.02 11.10
CA PHE A 26 7.79 -8.02 11.49
C PHE A 26 9.19 -7.40 11.64
N TYR A 27 9.93 -7.83 12.67
CA TYR A 27 11.22 -7.24 13.07
C TYR A 27 12.26 -7.28 11.95
N ASP A 28 12.53 -8.47 11.40
CA ASP A 28 13.61 -8.67 10.43
C ASP A 28 13.36 -7.86 9.15
N HIS A 29 12.11 -7.76 8.71
CA HIS A 29 11.75 -6.95 7.55
C HIS A 29 12.07 -5.47 7.78
N PHE A 30 11.87 -4.98 9.01
CA PHE A 30 12.08 -3.58 9.34
C PHE A 30 13.55 -3.24 9.61
N PHE A 31 14.30 -4.12 10.26
CA PHE A 31 15.69 -3.82 10.68
C PHE A 31 16.77 -4.50 9.83
N ASP A 32 16.52 -5.70 9.32
CA ASP A 32 17.58 -6.54 8.74
C ASP A 32 17.50 -6.64 7.20
N TRP A 33 16.31 -6.52 6.62
CA TRP A 33 16.09 -6.74 5.17
C TRP A 33 16.18 -5.48 4.30
N GLY A 34 16.55 -4.34 4.90
CA GLY A 34 16.71 -3.08 4.17
C GLY A 34 15.40 -2.41 3.72
N LEU A 35 14.24 -2.86 4.22
CA LEU A 35 12.92 -2.31 3.83
C LEU A 35 12.45 -1.14 4.70
N LYS A 36 13.27 -0.73 5.68
CA LYS A 36 12.95 0.26 6.70
C LYS A 36 12.35 1.54 6.13
N GLU A 37 13.01 2.14 5.14
CA GLU A 37 12.62 3.44 4.59
C GLU A 37 11.27 3.38 3.87
N GLU A 38 11.00 2.30 3.14
CA GLU A 38 9.72 2.12 2.45
C GLU A 38 8.59 1.86 3.45
N ILE A 39 8.83 1.04 4.48
CA ILE A 39 7.87 0.78 5.56
C ILE A 39 7.59 2.08 6.34
N ASP A 40 8.62 2.84 6.72
CA ASP A 40 8.49 4.13 7.41
C ASP A 40 7.64 5.12 6.59
N ARG A 41 7.83 5.16 5.26
CA ARG A 41 7.04 6.00 4.36
C ARG A 41 5.56 5.60 4.35
N LEU A 42 5.25 4.31 4.33
CA LEU A 42 3.88 3.79 4.39
C LEU A 42 3.22 4.07 5.75
N VAL A 43 3.95 3.90 6.86
CA VAL A 43 3.49 4.26 8.21
C VAL A 43 3.18 5.76 8.30
N SER A 44 4.04 6.61 7.71
CA SER A 44 3.81 8.05 7.64
C SER A 44 2.54 8.40 6.86
N ILE A 45 2.28 7.74 5.72
CA ILE A 45 1.04 7.90 4.93
C ILE A 45 -0.17 7.56 5.80
N ARG A 46 -0.17 6.35 6.39
CA ARG A 46 -1.24 5.87 7.27
C ARG A 46 -1.57 6.89 8.36
N THR A 47 -0.52 7.37 9.03
CA THR A 47 -0.63 8.28 10.18
C THR A 47 -1.19 9.64 9.76
N ARG A 48 -0.63 10.27 8.72
CA ARG A 48 -1.03 11.63 8.32
C ARG A 48 -2.40 11.69 7.64
N GLN A 49 -2.84 10.59 7.03
CA GLN A 49 -4.19 10.48 6.45
C GLN A 49 -5.25 10.04 7.49
N GLY A 50 -4.80 9.70 8.69
CA GLY A 50 -5.65 9.27 9.79
C GLY A 50 -6.33 7.92 9.50
N ILE A 51 -5.67 7.00 8.81
CA ILE A 51 -6.20 5.66 8.58
C ILE A 51 -6.15 4.86 9.88
N HIS A 52 -7.28 4.28 10.26
CA HIS A 52 -7.44 3.52 11.50
C HIS A 52 -8.09 2.16 11.24
N SER A 53 -8.35 1.40 12.31
CA SER A 53 -8.83 0.03 12.21
C SER A 53 -10.20 -0.12 11.55
N GLU A 54 -11.01 0.94 11.57
CA GLU A 54 -12.39 0.99 11.06
C GLU A 54 -12.54 1.87 9.82
N SER A 55 -11.41 2.30 9.22
CA SER A 55 -11.44 3.02 7.95
C SER A 55 -12.24 2.24 6.90
N LYS A 56 -12.89 2.94 6.00
CA LYS A 56 -13.68 2.34 4.93
C LYS A 56 -12.77 1.92 3.80
N LEU A 57 -12.90 0.66 3.38
CA LEU A 57 -12.23 0.10 2.22
C LEU A 57 -13.21 0.01 1.04
N GLN A 58 -12.78 0.48 -0.11
CA GLN A 58 -13.46 0.27 -1.39
C GLN A 58 -12.49 -0.34 -2.38
N ILE A 59 -12.73 -1.59 -2.78
CA ILE A 59 -11.96 -2.24 -3.84
C ILE A 59 -12.47 -1.70 -5.19
N ILE A 60 -11.56 -1.19 -6.01
CA ILE A 60 -11.85 -0.65 -7.34
C ILE A 60 -11.64 -1.75 -8.39
N GLU A 61 -10.51 -2.46 -8.33
CA GLU A 61 -10.17 -3.56 -9.24
C GLU A 61 -9.46 -4.70 -8.50
N ALA A 62 -9.70 -5.94 -8.94
CA ALA A 62 -9.09 -7.16 -8.38
C ALA A 62 -8.90 -8.24 -9.46
N ASP A 63 -7.83 -8.09 -10.24
CA ASP A 63 -7.37 -9.00 -11.28
C ASP A 63 -6.11 -9.77 -10.85
N ALA A 64 -5.67 -10.74 -11.66
CA ALA A 64 -4.48 -11.54 -11.40
C ALA A 64 -3.17 -10.71 -11.31
N ASP A 65 -3.09 -9.58 -12.01
CA ASP A 65 -1.93 -8.69 -12.12
C ASP A 65 -2.18 -7.28 -11.56
N LEU A 66 -3.37 -7.04 -10.97
CA LEU A 66 -3.75 -5.75 -10.40
C LEU A 66 -4.68 -5.94 -9.20
N TYR A 67 -4.30 -5.38 -8.06
CA TYR A 67 -5.23 -5.03 -6.99
C TYR A 67 -5.22 -3.52 -6.80
N LEU A 68 -6.38 -2.89 -6.83
CA LEU A 68 -6.54 -1.45 -6.65
C LEU A 68 -7.65 -1.17 -5.65
N ALA A 69 -7.35 -0.41 -4.59
CA ALA A 69 -8.33 -0.08 -3.57
C ALA A 69 -8.16 1.35 -3.05
N GLU A 70 -9.29 1.95 -2.67
CA GLU A 70 -9.38 3.25 -2.03
C GLU A 70 -9.75 3.10 -0.55
N ILE A 71 -9.09 3.87 0.31
CA ILE A 71 -9.27 3.89 1.75
C ILE A 71 -9.70 5.29 2.18
N ASP A 72 -10.83 5.35 2.88
CA ASP A 72 -11.47 6.57 3.43
C ASP A 72 -11.73 7.70 2.42
N GLY A 73 -11.69 7.43 1.12
CA GLY A 73 -11.78 8.49 0.12
C GLY A 73 -10.52 9.36 0.00
N LYS A 74 -9.39 8.91 0.58
CA LYS A 74 -8.18 9.72 0.81
C LYS A 74 -6.90 9.08 0.26
N VAL A 75 -6.80 7.75 0.31
CA VAL A 75 -5.63 6.99 -0.11
C VAL A 75 -6.05 5.95 -1.13
N ILE A 76 -5.28 5.82 -2.21
CA ILE A 76 -5.41 4.70 -3.16
C ILE A 76 -4.13 3.88 -3.11
N VAL A 77 -4.25 2.56 -3.09
CA VAL A 77 -3.12 1.63 -3.18
C VAL A 77 -3.29 0.73 -4.39
N LYS A 78 -2.21 0.58 -5.17
CA LYS A 78 -2.06 -0.38 -6.26
C LYS A 78 -1.05 -1.44 -5.84
N LEU A 79 -1.39 -2.70 -6.07
CA LEU A 79 -0.48 -3.85 -5.97
C LEU A 79 -0.48 -4.63 -7.29
N GLY A 80 0.62 -5.32 -7.57
CA GLY A 80 0.81 -6.13 -8.76
C GLY A 80 1.54 -5.40 -9.89
N PRO A 81 1.97 -6.15 -10.92
CA PRO A 81 2.87 -5.67 -11.96
C PRO A 81 2.21 -4.77 -13.01
N ARG A 82 0.87 -4.67 -13.07
CA ARG A 82 0.20 -3.77 -14.03
C ARG A 82 0.53 -2.31 -13.72
N TYR A 83 1.19 -1.61 -14.64
CA TYR A 83 1.57 -0.21 -14.46
C TYR A 83 0.53 0.79 -14.98
N ASP A 84 -0.16 0.46 -16.07
CA ASP A 84 -1.14 1.35 -16.69
C ASP A 84 -2.49 1.30 -15.95
N VAL A 85 -2.57 2.08 -14.87
CA VAL A 85 -3.77 2.23 -14.04
C VAL A 85 -4.27 3.68 -13.98
N GLY A 86 -3.63 4.61 -14.70
CA GLY A 86 -3.91 6.04 -14.57
C GLY A 86 -5.36 6.41 -14.87
N HIS A 87 -6.00 5.69 -15.79
CA HIS A 87 -7.41 5.88 -16.15
C HIS A 87 -8.39 5.45 -15.03
N LEU A 88 -7.93 4.65 -14.06
CA LEU A 88 -8.70 4.19 -12.90
C LEU A 88 -8.55 5.13 -11.70
N ILE A 89 -7.54 6.00 -11.69
CA ILE A 89 -7.27 6.91 -10.58
C ILE A 89 -8.14 8.17 -10.73
N PRO A 90 -9.00 8.50 -9.75
CA PRO A 90 -9.78 9.73 -9.77
C PRO A 90 -8.89 10.98 -9.83
N GLN A 91 -9.45 12.07 -10.35
CA GLN A 91 -8.77 13.37 -10.31
C GLN A 91 -8.51 13.81 -8.87
N GLY A 92 -7.44 14.60 -8.68
CA GLY A 92 -7.08 15.12 -7.36
C GLY A 92 -6.25 14.15 -6.51
N PHE A 93 -5.78 13.04 -7.07
CA PHE A 93 -4.83 12.13 -6.40
C PHE A 93 -3.42 12.29 -6.96
N LYS A 94 -2.40 12.29 -6.09
CA LYS A 94 -0.98 12.29 -6.48
C LYS A 94 -0.27 11.07 -5.91
N VAL A 95 0.69 10.53 -6.66
CA VAL A 95 1.59 9.47 -6.15
C VAL A 95 2.44 10.02 -5.01
N VAL A 96 2.52 9.29 -3.91
CA VAL A 96 3.30 9.65 -2.71
C VAL A 96 4.27 8.57 -2.24
N ALA A 97 4.08 7.33 -2.69
CA ALA A 97 5.03 6.24 -2.52
C ALA A 97 4.89 5.24 -3.67
N HIS A 98 5.99 4.60 -4.04
CA HIS A 98 6.02 3.48 -4.98
C HIS A 98 7.27 2.65 -4.73
N GLY A 99 7.24 1.40 -5.20
CA GLY A 99 8.35 0.47 -5.16
C GLY A 99 8.05 -0.74 -6.04
N ASN A 100 8.65 -1.89 -5.73
CA ASN A 100 8.47 -3.10 -6.54
C ASN A 100 6.99 -3.54 -6.52
N ASP A 101 6.33 -3.44 -7.68
CA ASP A 101 4.93 -3.82 -7.90
C ASP A 101 3.91 -3.20 -6.92
N TYR A 102 4.20 -2.01 -6.37
CA TYR A 102 3.22 -1.25 -5.61
C TYR A 102 3.32 0.26 -5.84
N ALA A 103 2.20 0.96 -5.68
CA ALA A 103 2.14 2.41 -5.67
C ALA A 103 1.01 2.89 -4.75
N VAL A 104 1.19 4.08 -4.15
CA VAL A 104 0.22 4.70 -3.25
C VAL A 104 0.00 6.15 -3.64
N TRP A 105 -1.27 6.55 -3.72
CA TRP A 105 -1.69 7.92 -3.97
C TRP A 105 -2.38 8.52 -2.76
N GLU A 106 -2.26 9.84 -2.61
CA GLU A 106 -3.02 10.65 -1.67
C GLU A 106 -3.86 11.68 -2.40
N LYS A 107 -5.06 11.94 -1.88
CA LYS A 107 -5.91 13.04 -2.31
C LYS A 107 -5.30 14.38 -1.90
N ILE A 108 -5.32 15.34 -2.83
CA ILE A 108 -4.85 16.73 -2.66
C ILE A 108 -5.94 17.57 -1.98
#